data_AF-A0A2R6JQS3-F1
#
_entry.id   AF-A0A2R6JQS3-F1
#
_cell.length_a   1.000
_cell.length_b   1.000
_cell.length_c   1.000
_cell.angle_alpha   90.00
_cell.angle_beta   90.00
_cell.angle_gamma   90.00
#
_symmetry.space_group_name_H-M   'P 1'
#
loop_
_entity.id
_entity.type
_entity.pdbx_description
1 polymer ?
#
loop_
_entity_poly.entity_id
_entity_poly.type
_entity_poly.pdbx_seq_one_letter_code
_entity_poly.pdbx_strand_id
1 'polypeptide(L)'
;MSERVDGPESTTVTENQEQLQELLRDLFQFGAEDLDFGIYRILNQRRDIIEDFIEKDLLDTVHDALGQIVEQERQELEQELNEVREEVEGLLGEDAFDGDDISEQYRDTPVAEDYIEVKEQLERLEVAEETEPGIFNDLYRFFSRFYDRGDFHVKRRFSSQDSKYMVPYNGEEVFFHWANRNQYYVKTSEHFTAYRFDTHSYSVNTVSNTPPMP
;
A
#
# COMPACT_ATOMS: atom_id res chain seq x y z
N MET A 1 36.31 -40.52 13.68
CA MET A 1 35.37 -40.91 12.63
C MET A 1 33.96 -40.66 13.16
N SER A 2 33.48 -39.44 12.96
CA SER A 2 32.07 -39.04 12.93
C SER A 2 32.11 -37.56 12.53
N GLU A 3 32.28 -37.32 11.23
CA GLU A 3 31.96 -36.03 10.62
C GLU A 3 30.46 -35.82 10.84
N ARG A 4 30.11 -34.81 11.63
CA ARG A 4 28.79 -34.20 11.54
C ARG A 4 28.84 -33.35 10.28
N VAL A 5 28.06 -33.76 9.30
CA VAL A 5 27.74 -32.96 8.12
C VAL A 5 26.95 -31.77 8.65
N ASP A 6 27.58 -30.59 8.70
CA ASP A 6 26.87 -29.33 8.79
C ASP A 6 26.00 -29.21 7.53
N GLY A 7 24.68 -29.17 7.73
CA GLY A 7 23.72 -28.84 6.68
C GLY A 7 23.91 -27.40 6.22
N PRO A 8 23.28 -27.00 5.10
CA PRO A 8 23.46 -25.66 4.55
C PRO A 8 23.09 -24.62 5.60
N GLU A 9 23.98 -23.66 5.72
CA GLU A 9 24.03 -22.62 6.74
C GLU A 9 22.71 -21.84 6.80
N SER A 10 22.26 -21.60 8.04
CA SER A 10 21.34 -20.55 8.48
C SER A 10 20.97 -19.52 7.41
N THR A 11 19.72 -19.56 6.94
CA THR A 11 19.05 -18.47 6.22
C THR A 11 19.38 -17.16 6.94
N THR A 12 20.09 -16.26 6.28
CA THR A 12 20.45 -14.96 6.88
C THR A 12 19.17 -14.18 7.06
N VAL A 13 18.63 -14.16 8.28
CA VAL A 13 17.49 -13.32 8.65
C VAL A 13 17.84 -11.88 8.26
N THR A 14 17.05 -11.31 7.36
CA THR A 14 17.28 -9.95 6.89
C THR A 14 16.78 -8.96 7.94
N GLU A 15 17.46 -7.82 8.11
CA GLU A 15 17.08 -6.81 9.12
C GLU A 15 15.60 -6.40 9.00
N ASN A 16 15.06 -6.35 7.77
CA ASN A 16 13.67 -6.02 7.49
C ASN A 16 12.69 -7.10 7.99
N GLN A 17 13.10 -8.37 7.97
CA GLN A 17 12.32 -9.49 8.49
C GLN A 17 12.17 -9.39 10.01
N GLU A 18 13.27 -9.12 10.74
CA GLU A 18 13.24 -8.94 12.20
C GLU A 18 12.33 -7.76 12.58
N GLN A 19 12.45 -6.63 11.87
CA GLN A 19 11.62 -5.45 12.09
C GLN A 19 10.12 -5.74 11.88
N LEU A 20 9.77 -6.53 10.86
CA LEU A 20 8.39 -6.96 10.64
C LEU A 20 7.90 -7.87 11.76
N GLN A 21 8.70 -8.85 12.18
CA GLN A 21 8.32 -9.78 13.24
C GLN A 21 8.12 -9.05 14.58
N GLU A 22 9.02 -8.13 14.94
CA GLU A 22 8.87 -7.28 16.13
C GLU A 22 7.60 -6.43 16.06
N LEU A 23 7.33 -5.78 14.91
CA LEU A 23 6.11 -5.01 14.71
C LEU A 23 4.87 -5.87 14.91
N LEU A 24 4.83 -7.08 14.35
CA LEU A 24 3.69 -7.97 14.49
C LEU A 24 3.49 -8.42 15.96
N ARG A 25 4.57 -8.76 16.68
CA ARG A 25 4.49 -9.09 18.12
C ARG A 25 3.92 -7.93 18.94
N ASP A 26 4.31 -6.70 18.63
CA ASP A 26 3.75 -5.50 19.24
C ASP A 26 2.26 -5.32 18.91
N LEU A 27 1.87 -5.50 17.64
CA LEU A 27 0.47 -5.38 17.19
C LEU A 27 -0.44 -6.41 17.86
N PHE A 28 0.04 -7.65 18.05
CA PHE A 28 -0.67 -8.70 18.76
C PHE A 28 -0.58 -8.58 20.30
N GLN A 29 0.05 -7.51 20.81
CA GLN A 29 0.16 -7.20 22.24
C GLN A 29 0.80 -8.33 23.05
N PHE A 30 1.88 -8.93 22.53
CA PHE A 30 2.57 -9.99 23.26
C PHE A 30 2.98 -9.53 24.67
N GLY A 31 3.38 -8.28 24.89
CA GLY A 31 3.72 -7.77 26.23
C GLY A 31 2.58 -7.70 27.27
N ALA A 32 1.34 -8.08 26.92
CA ALA A 32 0.17 -7.99 27.81
C ALA A 32 -0.14 -9.30 28.58
N GLU A 33 0.87 -10.13 28.83
CA GLU A 33 0.73 -11.47 29.45
C GLU A 33 -0.02 -11.46 30.79
N ASP A 34 0.14 -10.40 31.58
CA ASP A 34 -0.51 -10.26 32.89
C ASP A 34 -2.04 -10.02 32.80
N LEU A 35 -2.58 -9.75 31.61
CA LEU A 35 -4.00 -9.52 31.40
C LEU A 35 -4.72 -10.86 31.10
N ASP A 36 -5.21 -11.55 32.14
CA ASP A 36 -6.01 -12.77 31.97
C ASP A 36 -7.53 -12.50 32.07
N PHE A 37 -8.05 -11.62 31.21
CA PHE A 37 -9.49 -11.34 31.16
C PHE A 37 -9.96 -10.97 29.76
N GLY A 38 -11.26 -11.20 29.50
CA GLY A 38 -11.88 -10.83 28.22
C GLY A 38 -11.18 -11.47 27.01
N ILE A 39 -10.84 -10.64 26.02
CA ILE A 39 -10.18 -11.09 24.79
C ILE A 39 -8.72 -11.53 25.02
N TYR A 40 -8.06 -10.98 26.04
CA TYR A 40 -6.65 -11.29 26.34
C TYR A 40 -6.44 -12.75 26.75
N ARG A 41 -7.41 -13.36 27.44
CA ARG A 41 -7.38 -14.80 27.73
C ARG A 41 -7.32 -15.67 26.48
N ILE A 42 -8.06 -15.28 25.44
CA ILE A 42 -8.09 -16.01 24.16
C ILE A 42 -6.76 -15.80 23.42
N LEU A 43 -6.24 -14.58 23.43
CA LEU A 43 -4.94 -14.26 22.82
C LEU A 43 -3.80 -15.02 23.51
N ASN A 44 -3.76 -15.02 24.84
CA ASN A 44 -2.76 -15.77 25.61
C ASN A 44 -2.85 -17.28 25.35
N GLN A 45 -4.06 -17.85 25.24
CA GLN A 45 -4.23 -19.28 24.93
C GLN A 45 -3.79 -19.65 23.50
N ARG A 46 -3.83 -18.70 22.57
CA ARG A 46 -3.42 -18.90 21.17
C ARG A 46 -2.04 -18.35 20.86
N ARG A 47 -1.31 -17.91 21.88
CA ARG A 47 -0.03 -17.25 21.73
C ARG A 47 0.97 -18.08 20.95
N ASP A 48 1.10 -19.37 21.28
CA ASP A 48 2.01 -20.28 20.60
C ASP A 48 1.68 -20.39 19.10
N ILE A 49 0.40 -20.38 18.74
CA ILE A 49 -0.06 -20.42 17.34
C ILE A 49 0.29 -19.11 16.62
N ILE A 50 0.15 -17.97 17.30
CA ILE A 50 0.48 -16.66 16.71
C ILE A 50 2.00 -16.52 16.57
N GLU A 51 2.79 -17.04 17.51
CA GLU A 51 4.25 -17.07 17.42
C GLU A 51 4.70 -17.96 16.26
N ASP A 52 4.18 -19.19 16.15
CA ASP A 52 4.47 -20.08 15.02
C ASP A 52 4.09 -19.42 13.67
N PHE A 53 2.99 -18.66 13.64
CA PHE A 53 2.60 -17.91 12.46
C PHE A 53 3.63 -16.83 12.09
N ILE A 54 4.10 -16.03 13.05
CA ILE A 54 5.06 -14.95 12.81
C ILE A 54 6.45 -15.49 12.43
N GLU A 55 6.86 -16.60 13.04
CA GLU A 55 8.19 -17.18 12.85
C GLU A 55 8.31 -18.08 11.62
N LYS A 56 7.22 -18.74 11.19
CA LYS A 56 7.26 -19.74 10.11
C LYS A 56 6.20 -19.48 9.06
N ASP A 57 4.92 -19.60 9.40
CA ASP A 57 3.85 -19.63 8.39
C ASP A 57 3.83 -18.37 7.52
N LEU A 58 4.10 -17.20 8.12
CA LEU A 58 4.19 -15.93 7.39
C LEU A 58 5.34 -15.94 6.39
N LEU A 59 6.51 -16.44 6.80
CA LEU A 59 7.70 -16.49 5.95
C LEU A 59 7.49 -17.48 4.80
N ASP A 60 7.02 -18.68 5.12
CA ASP A 60 6.71 -19.72 4.14
C ASP A 60 5.66 -19.21 3.15
N THR A 61 4.62 -18.52 3.61
CA THR A 61 3.60 -17.93 2.74
C THR A 61 4.17 -16.86 1.81
N VAL A 62 5.07 -15.99 2.31
CA VAL A 62 5.72 -14.96 1.49
C VAL A 62 6.62 -15.62 0.44
N HIS A 63 7.41 -16.61 0.84
CA HIS A 63 8.31 -17.34 -0.04
C HIS A 63 7.53 -18.09 -1.14
N ASP A 64 6.47 -18.83 -0.78
CA ASP A 64 5.63 -19.55 -1.71
C ASP A 64 4.92 -18.61 -2.70
N ALA A 65 4.37 -17.51 -2.21
CA ALA A 65 3.68 -16.53 -3.07
C ALA A 65 4.66 -15.88 -4.06
N LEU A 66 5.88 -15.59 -3.62
CA LEU A 66 6.92 -15.06 -4.51
C LEU A 66 7.40 -16.07 -5.51
N GLY A 67 7.68 -17.30 -5.05
CA GLY A 67 8.08 -18.39 -5.93
C GLY A 67 7.07 -18.59 -7.06
N GLN A 68 5.77 -18.51 -6.78
CA GLN A 68 4.74 -18.60 -7.83
C GLN A 68 4.77 -17.44 -8.82
N ILE A 69 4.97 -16.20 -8.36
CA ILE A 69 5.00 -15.01 -9.23
C ILE A 69 6.26 -15.04 -10.11
N VAL A 70 7.42 -15.26 -9.49
CA VAL A 70 8.72 -15.33 -10.20
C VAL A 70 8.71 -16.49 -11.19
N GLU A 71 8.18 -17.64 -10.81
CA GLU A 71 8.08 -18.79 -11.72
C GLU A 71 7.16 -18.51 -12.90
N GLN A 72 6.04 -17.82 -12.68
CA GLN A 72 5.14 -17.45 -13.76
C GLN A 72 5.80 -16.43 -14.71
N GLU A 73 6.41 -15.37 -14.18
CA GLU A 73 7.13 -14.37 -14.98
C GLU A 73 8.30 -15.00 -15.75
N ARG A 74 9.04 -15.93 -15.12
CA ARG A 74 10.10 -16.71 -15.76
C ARG A 74 9.56 -17.53 -16.93
N GLN A 75 8.45 -18.25 -16.74
CA GLN A 75 7.83 -19.04 -17.81
C GLN A 75 7.33 -18.19 -18.96
N GLU A 76 6.79 -17.00 -18.68
CA GLU A 76 6.35 -16.03 -19.69
C GLU A 76 7.54 -15.50 -20.50
N LEU A 77 8.63 -15.10 -19.83
CA LEU A 77 9.85 -14.63 -20.47
C LEU A 77 10.58 -15.74 -21.25
N GLU A 78 10.62 -16.97 -20.74
CA GLU A 78 11.18 -18.13 -21.45
C GLU A 78 10.37 -18.43 -22.73
N GLN A 79 9.04 -18.30 -22.70
CA GLN A 79 8.21 -18.45 -23.88
C GLN A 79 8.47 -17.34 -24.90
N GLU A 80 8.49 -16.08 -24.45
CA GLU A 80 8.79 -14.93 -25.30
C GLU A 80 10.18 -15.05 -25.93
N LEU A 81 11.19 -15.48 -25.15
CA LEU A 81 12.55 -15.69 -25.65
C LEU A 81 12.58 -16.75 -26.77
N ASN A 82 11.82 -17.84 -26.61
CA ASN A 82 11.72 -18.88 -27.63
C ASN A 82 10.99 -18.38 -28.89
N GLU A 83 9.92 -17.60 -28.73
CA GLU A 83 9.19 -17.00 -29.87
C GLU A 83 10.08 -16.04 -30.66
N VAL A 84 10.81 -15.16 -29.97
CA VAL A 84 11.75 -14.23 -30.61
C VAL A 84 12.92 -15.00 -31.24
N ARG A 85 13.41 -16.08 -30.60
CA ARG A 85 14.42 -16.96 -31.20
C ARG A 85 13.94 -17.56 -32.52
N GLU A 86 12.73 -18.10 -32.57
CA GLU A 86 12.15 -18.63 -33.81
C GLU A 86 12.00 -17.55 -34.89
N GLU A 87 11.65 -16.31 -34.51
CA GLU A 87 11.58 -15.19 -35.45
C GLU A 87 12.95 -14.82 -36.03
N VAL A 88 13.99 -14.78 -35.19
CA VAL A 88 15.38 -14.57 -35.62
C VAL A 88 15.82 -15.70 -36.57
N GLU A 89 15.59 -16.97 -36.22
CA GLU A 89 15.92 -18.12 -37.08
C GLU A 89 15.17 -18.06 -38.42
N GLY A 90 13.90 -17.64 -38.42
CA GLY A 90 13.07 -17.53 -39.62
C GLY A 90 13.48 -16.40 -40.57
N LEU A 91 13.98 -15.28 -40.04
CA LEU A 91 14.35 -14.10 -40.83
C LEU A 91 15.82 -14.06 -41.23
N LEU A 92 16.72 -14.51 -40.34
CA LEU A 92 18.17 -14.41 -40.49
C LEU A 92 18.85 -15.76 -40.75
N GLY A 93 18.14 -16.88 -40.52
CA GLY A 93 18.65 -18.25 -40.69
C GLY A 93 19.36 -18.78 -39.44
N GLU A 94 19.65 -20.08 -39.41
CA GLU A 94 20.36 -20.73 -38.28
C GLU A 94 21.77 -20.15 -38.02
N ASP A 95 22.40 -19.52 -39.02
CA ASP A 95 23.71 -18.87 -38.89
C ASP A 95 23.68 -17.58 -38.03
N ALA A 96 22.48 -17.11 -37.65
CA ALA A 96 22.30 -15.92 -36.81
C ALA A 96 22.77 -16.13 -35.36
N PHE A 97 22.85 -17.37 -34.90
CA PHE A 97 23.24 -17.73 -33.54
C PHE A 97 24.64 -18.37 -33.50
N ASP A 98 25.47 -17.91 -32.56
CA ASP A 98 26.72 -18.56 -32.15
C ASP A 98 26.49 -19.22 -30.79
N GLY A 99 25.95 -20.44 -30.81
CA GLY A 99 25.53 -21.15 -29.61
C GLY A 99 24.22 -20.61 -29.04
N ASP A 100 24.28 -19.92 -27.91
CA ASP A 100 23.13 -19.34 -27.20
C ASP A 100 23.14 -17.79 -27.22
N ASP A 101 24.01 -17.22 -28.04
CA ASP A 101 24.14 -15.78 -28.27
C ASP A 101 24.01 -15.44 -29.75
N ILE A 102 23.62 -14.20 -30.04
CA ILE A 102 23.52 -13.69 -31.40
C ILE A 102 24.92 -13.37 -31.95
N SER A 103 25.20 -13.86 -33.16
CA SER A 103 26.43 -13.57 -33.90
C SER A 103 26.63 -12.06 -34.07
N GLU A 104 27.87 -11.56 -33.88
CA GLU A 104 28.21 -10.12 -33.97
C GLU A 104 27.74 -9.43 -35.27
N GLN A 105 27.57 -10.20 -36.34
CA GLN A 105 27.15 -9.72 -37.65
C GLN A 105 25.68 -9.27 -37.71
N TYR A 106 24.84 -9.77 -36.81
CA TYR A 106 23.39 -9.55 -36.81
C TYR A 106 22.91 -8.72 -35.61
N ARG A 107 23.84 -8.30 -34.74
CA ARG A 107 23.55 -7.60 -33.48
C ARG A 107 22.83 -6.26 -33.66
N ASP A 108 23.04 -5.58 -34.79
CA ASP A 108 22.40 -4.30 -35.12
C ASP A 108 21.02 -4.45 -35.81
N THR A 109 20.48 -5.68 -35.90
CA THR A 109 19.14 -5.89 -36.48
C THR A 109 18.06 -5.72 -35.41
N PRO A 110 16.88 -5.16 -35.76
CA PRO A 110 15.80 -4.95 -34.79
C PRO A 110 15.40 -6.23 -34.04
N VAL A 111 15.31 -7.34 -34.77
CA VAL A 111 14.90 -8.65 -34.21
C VAL A 111 15.96 -9.22 -33.27
N ALA A 112 17.24 -8.89 -33.48
CA ALA A 112 18.31 -9.27 -32.56
C ALA A 112 18.31 -8.42 -31.29
N GLU A 113 17.93 -7.14 -31.39
CA GLU A 113 17.77 -6.26 -30.23
C GLU A 113 16.66 -6.77 -29.31
N ASP A 114 15.52 -7.16 -29.89
CA ASP A 114 14.39 -7.74 -29.15
C ASP A 114 14.81 -9.02 -28.39
N TYR A 115 15.58 -9.92 -29.02
CA TYR A 115 16.09 -11.13 -28.37
C TYR A 115 17.04 -10.82 -27.20
N ILE A 116 17.95 -9.87 -27.39
CA ILE A 116 18.89 -9.44 -26.34
C ILE A 116 18.12 -8.82 -25.18
N GLU A 117 17.10 -8.00 -25.46
CA GLU A 117 16.28 -7.38 -24.42
C GLU A 117 15.55 -8.43 -23.58
N VAL A 118 14.89 -9.40 -24.21
CA VAL A 118 14.17 -10.47 -23.48
C VAL A 118 15.15 -11.35 -22.69
N LYS A 119 16.32 -11.65 -23.25
CA LYS A 119 17.38 -12.39 -22.54
C LYS A 119 17.89 -11.62 -21.32
N GLU A 120 18.14 -10.32 -21.46
CA GLU A 120 18.51 -9.45 -20.34
C GLU A 120 17.39 -9.35 -19.29
N GLN A 121 16.12 -9.34 -19.70
CA GLN A 121 14.99 -9.36 -18.77
C GLN A 121 14.97 -10.65 -17.94
N LEU A 122 15.21 -11.80 -18.58
CA LEU A 122 15.31 -13.10 -17.90
C LEU A 122 16.49 -13.13 -16.90
N GLU A 123 17.68 -12.67 -17.31
CA GLU A 123 18.85 -12.58 -16.42
C GLU A 123 18.62 -11.62 -15.24
N ARG A 124 17.94 -10.49 -15.48
CA ARG A 124 17.54 -9.56 -14.41
C ARG A 124 16.57 -10.20 -13.42
N LEU A 125 15.67 -11.06 -13.88
CA LEU A 125 14.72 -11.76 -13.03
C LEU A 125 15.42 -12.78 -12.11
N GLU A 126 16.45 -13.48 -12.61
CA GLU A 126 17.29 -14.36 -11.77
C GLU A 126 18.06 -13.59 -10.69
N VAL A 127 18.51 -12.37 -10.99
CA VAL A 127 19.16 -11.48 -10.00
C VAL A 127 18.14 -10.88 -9.02
N ALA A 128 16.88 -10.75 -9.43
CA ALA A 128 15.78 -10.21 -8.61
C ALA A 128 15.28 -11.16 -7.51
N GLU A 129 15.89 -12.34 -7.31
CA GLU A 129 15.76 -13.09 -6.04
C GLU A 129 16.11 -12.23 -4.81
N GLU A 130 16.79 -11.09 -4.99
CA GLU A 130 17.03 -10.05 -3.99
C GLU A 130 15.77 -9.23 -3.59
N THR A 131 14.57 -9.60 -4.04
CA THR A 131 13.30 -8.88 -3.77
C THR A 131 12.71 -9.16 -2.38
N GLU A 132 13.10 -10.26 -1.73
CA GLU A 132 12.55 -10.67 -0.43
C GLU A 132 12.69 -9.59 0.67
N PRO A 133 13.86 -8.94 0.88
CA PRO A 133 14.00 -7.85 1.84
C PRO A 133 13.10 -6.65 1.52
N GLY A 134 12.85 -6.37 0.23
CA GLY A 134 11.98 -5.28 -0.20
C GLY A 134 10.54 -5.49 0.24
N ILE A 135 10.06 -6.73 0.13
CA ILE A 135 8.69 -7.12 0.49
C ILE A 135 8.48 -7.07 1.99
N PHE A 136 9.44 -7.58 2.78
CA PHE A 136 9.34 -7.45 4.25
C PHE A 136 9.28 -5.99 4.67
N ASN A 137 10.08 -5.12 4.05
CA ASN A 137 10.00 -3.68 4.30
C ASN A 137 8.65 -3.08 3.85
N ASP A 138 8.06 -3.53 2.74
CA ASP A 138 6.76 -3.04 2.29
C ASP A 138 5.61 -3.51 3.19
N LEU A 139 5.63 -4.76 3.66
CA LEU A 139 4.72 -5.28 4.67
C LEU A 139 4.86 -4.50 5.97
N TYR A 140 6.09 -4.24 6.42
CA TYR A 140 6.35 -3.43 7.61
C TYR A 140 5.75 -2.03 7.46
N ARG A 141 5.99 -1.36 6.32
CA ARG A 141 5.41 -0.03 6.02
C ARG A 141 3.89 -0.07 5.96
N PHE A 142 3.30 -1.13 5.43
CA PHE A 142 1.85 -1.30 5.36
C PHE A 142 1.25 -1.42 6.76
N PHE A 143 1.70 -2.38 7.56
CA PHE A 143 1.15 -2.63 8.90
C PHE A 143 1.40 -1.45 9.84
N SER A 144 2.61 -0.90 9.88
CA SER A 144 2.94 0.26 10.73
C SER A 144 2.09 1.49 10.40
N ARG A 145 1.70 1.64 9.12
CA ARG A 145 0.90 2.77 8.68
C ARG A 145 -0.58 2.56 8.90
N PHE A 146 -1.12 1.43 8.47
CA PHE A 146 -2.55 1.25 8.32
C PHE A 146 -3.19 0.50 9.50
N TYR A 147 -2.44 -0.24 10.30
CA TYR A 147 -2.99 -0.96 11.44
C TYR A 147 -2.84 -0.16 12.73
N ASP A 148 -3.94 0.14 13.41
CA ASP A 148 -3.93 0.77 14.75
C ASP A 148 -5.09 0.23 15.60
N ARG A 149 -4.78 -0.17 16.83
CA ARG A 149 -5.75 -0.64 17.85
C ARG A 149 -6.74 -1.70 17.34
N GLY A 150 -6.26 -2.66 16.55
CA GLY A 150 -7.08 -3.81 16.13
C GLY A 150 -7.93 -3.56 14.88
N ASP A 151 -7.75 -2.45 14.19
CA ASP A 151 -8.46 -2.15 12.94
C ASP A 151 -7.55 -1.48 11.90
N PHE A 152 -7.91 -1.62 10.63
CA PHE A 152 -7.25 -0.94 9.53
C PHE A 152 -7.84 0.45 9.33
N HIS A 153 -7.00 1.47 9.42
CA HIS A 153 -7.37 2.86 9.20
C HIS A 153 -6.91 3.30 7.83
N VAL A 154 -7.83 3.79 7.00
CA VAL A 154 -7.46 4.52 5.79
C VAL A 154 -6.87 5.87 6.20
N LYS A 155 -5.54 5.93 6.37
CA LYS A 155 -4.85 7.20 6.59
C LYS A 155 -4.87 7.99 5.29
N ARG A 156 -5.67 9.06 5.26
CA ARG A 156 -5.65 10.05 4.19
C ARG A 156 -4.20 10.46 3.95
N ARG A 157 -3.74 10.47 2.70
CA ARG A 157 -2.58 11.29 2.37
C ARG A 157 -2.98 12.71 2.77
N PHE A 158 -2.07 13.45 3.39
CA PHE A 158 -2.17 14.88 3.53
C PHE A 158 -0.89 15.42 2.91
N SER A 159 -0.99 15.98 1.70
CA SER A 159 0.05 16.79 1.11
C SER A 159 0.34 17.91 2.08
N SER A 160 1.59 17.99 2.55
CA SER A 160 2.09 19.02 3.47
C SER A 160 2.16 20.41 2.84
N GLN A 161 1.66 20.56 1.62
CA GLN A 161 1.72 21.78 0.83
C GLN A 161 0.43 22.58 1.02
N ASP A 162 0.57 23.85 1.39
CA ASP A 162 -0.54 24.81 1.50
C ASP A 162 -1.43 24.71 0.25
N SER A 163 -2.75 24.63 0.47
CA SER A 163 -3.75 24.46 -0.58
C SER A 163 -3.57 25.53 -1.66
N LYS A 164 -3.11 25.13 -2.85
CA LYS A 164 -2.90 26.01 -4.02
C LYS A 164 -4.22 26.54 -4.61
N TYR A 165 -5.36 26.04 -4.15
CA TYR A 165 -6.69 26.34 -4.68
C TYR A 165 -7.47 27.31 -3.78
N MET A 166 -8.40 28.06 -4.39
CA MET A 166 -9.27 29.02 -3.70
C MET A 166 -10.34 28.34 -2.81
N VAL A 167 -10.61 27.06 -3.08
CA VAL A 167 -11.31 26.15 -2.16
C VAL A 167 -10.22 25.53 -1.27
N PRO A 168 -10.43 25.37 0.06
CA PRO A 168 -9.45 24.75 0.98
C PRO A 168 -9.34 23.25 0.72
N TYR A 169 -8.87 22.94 -0.49
CA TYR A 169 -8.67 21.64 -1.06
C TYR A 169 -7.18 21.55 -1.34
N ASN A 170 -6.54 20.57 -0.72
CA ASN A 170 -5.11 20.34 -0.78
C ASN A 170 -4.72 19.36 -1.91
N GLY A 171 -5.63 19.08 -2.84
CA GLY A 171 -5.38 18.21 -3.99
C GLY A 171 -5.73 16.73 -3.78
N GLU A 172 -6.44 16.37 -2.70
CA GLU A 172 -6.65 14.98 -2.31
C GLU A 172 -8.11 14.51 -2.36
N GLU A 173 -8.38 13.52 -3.22
CA GLU A 173 -9.67 12.83 -3.43
C GLU A 173 -10.93 13.73 -3.57
N VAL A 174 -12.08 13.14 -3.87
CA VAL A 174 -13.30 13.89 -4.26
C VAL A 174 -13.76 14.83 -3.14
N PHE A 175 -13.62 16.14 -3.35
CA PHE A 175 -14.07 17.18 -2.42
C PHE A 175 -15.37 17.83 -2.88
N PHE A 176 -16.47 17.56 -2.18
CA PHE A 176 -17.74 18.23 -2.42
C PHE A 176 -17.83 19.54 -1.64
N HIS A 177 -17.84 20.66 -2.37
CA HIS A 177 -18.11 21.98 -1.83
C HIS A 177 -19.46 22.49 -2.34
N TRP A 178 -20.38 22.83 -1.44
CA TRP A 178 -21.62 23.52 -1.81
C TRP A 178 -21.64 24.94 -1.24
N ALA A 179 -22.24 25.87 -1.98
CA ALA A 179 -22.19 27.30 -1.69
C ALA A 179 -22.75 27.69 -0.30
N ASN A 180 -23.68 26.90 0.24
CA ASN A 180 -24.30 27.16 1.55
C ASN A 180 -23.61 26.42 2.72
N ARG A 181 -22.41 25.87 2.51
CA ARG A 181 -21.67 25.18 3.57
C ARG A 181 -21.38 26.19 4.69
N ASN A 182 -21.90 25.92 5.89
CA ASN A 182 -21.88 26.79 7.08
C ASN A 182 -22.84 28.00 7.08
N GLN A 183 -23.83 28.05 6.18
CA GLN A 183 -24.92 29.01 6.30
C GLN A 183 -26.10 28.39 7.05
N TYR A 184 -26.51 29.01 8.16
CA TYR A 184 -27.75 28.66 8.86
C TYR A 184 -28.87 29.56 8.36
N TYR A 185 -29.92 28.97 7.78
CA TYR A 185 -31.14 29.70 7.47
C TYR A 185 -31.87 30.00 8.78
N VAL A 186 -31.83 31.27 9.21
CA VAL A 186 -32.65 31.75 10.33
C VAL A 186 -33.78 32.58 9.75
N LYS A 187 -35.00 32.05 9.82
CA LYS A 187 -36.21 32.77 9.38
C LYS A 187 -36.63 33.74 10.50
N THR A 188 -36.32 35.03 10.34
CA THR A 188 -36.60 36.08 11.35
C THR A 188 -38.04 36.60 11.34
N SER A 189 -38.98 35.92 10.66
CA SER A 189 -40.29 36.52 10.34
C SER A 189 -41.44 36.25 11.32
N GLU A 190 -41.24 35.52 12.42
CA GLU A 190 -42.39 35.15 13.30
C GLU A 190 -42.38 35.79 14.69
N HIS A 191 -41.25 36.30 15.19
CA HIS A 191 -41.16 36.72 16.60
C HIS A 191 -40.57 38.11 16.86
N PHE A 192 -40.17 38.87 15.84
CA PHE A 192 -39.61 40.21 16.02
C PHE A 192 -40.48 41.29 15.38
N THR A 193 -41.66 41.52 15.96
CA THR A 193 -42.61 42.56 15.52
C THR A 193 -42.41 43.92 16.22
N ALA A 194 -41.65 43.97 17.31
CA ALA A 194 -41.38 45.20 18.04
C ALA A 194 -39.87 45.48 18.07
N TYR A 195 -39.46 46.59 17.50
CA TYR A 195 -38.09 47.07 17.55
C TYR A 195 -38.06 48.59 17.75
N ARG A 196 -37.08 49.07 18.51
CA ARG A 196 -36.80 50.49 18.71
C ARG A 196 -35.52 50.82 17.97
N PHE A 197 -35.54 51.89 17.19
CA PHE A 197 -34.30 52.47 16.69
C PHE A 197 -34.21 53.93 17.13
N ASP A 198 -33.03 54.28 17.61
CA ASP A 198 -32.69 55.59 18.11
C ASP A 198 -31.73 56.25 17.11
N THR A 199 -32.08 57.43 16.66
CA THR A 199 -31.16 58.30 15.91
C THR A 199 -30.90 59.55 16.74
N HIS A 200 -29.81 60.27 16.44
CA HIS A 200 -29.29 61.37 17.26
C HIS A 200 -30.33 62.45 17.66
N SER A 201 -31.44 62.57 16.94
CA SER A 201 -32.51 63.52 17.23
C SER A 201 -33.90 62.92 17.49
N TYR A 202 -34.15 61.62 17.25
CA TYR A 202 -35.47 61.00 17.44
C TYR A 202 -35.39 59.52 17.81
N SER A 203 -36.33 59.10 18.67
CA SER A 203 -36.58 57.71 19.03
C SER A 203 -37.95 57.30 18.49
N VAL A 204 -37.98 56.23 17.69
CA VAL A 204 -39.24 55.68 17.15
C VAL A 204 -39.42 54.26 17.66
N ASN A 205 -40.60 54.00 18.23
CA ASN A 205 -41.00 52.70 18.75
C ASN A 205 -42.16 52.14 17.93
N THR A 206 -42.00 50.93 17.41
CA THR A 206 -43.11 50.18 16.81
C THR A 206 -43.72 49.26 17.86
N VAL A 207 -45.01 49.43 18.13
CA VAL A 207 -45.77 48.53 19.03
C VAL A 207 -46.74 47.76 18.16
N SER A 208 -46.57 46.44 18.08
CA SER A 208 -47.51 45.57 17.38
C SER A 208 -48.77 45.41 18.23
N ASN A 209 -49.85 46.10 17.88
CA ASN A 209 -51.16 45.86 18.48
C ASN A 209 -51.87 44.75 17.70
N THR A 210 -51.53 43.50 17.99
CA THR A 210 -52.26 42.35 17.44
C THR A 210 -53.18 41.82 18.54
N PRO A 211 -54.51 41.89 18.38
CA PRO A 211 -55.42 41.28 19.36
C PRO A 211 -55.21 39.76 19.36
N PRO A 212 -55.38 39.08 20.51
CA PRO A 212 -55.27 37.63 20.56
C PRO A 212 -56.32 37.02 19.63
N MET A 213 -55.87 36.16 18.72
CA MET A 213 -56.76 35.34 17.88
C MET A 213 -57.49 34.33 18.78
N PRO A 214 -58.75 33.98 18.45
CA PRO A 214 -59.59 33.08 19.26
C PRO A 214 -59.02 31.67 19.41
#